data_AF-A0A183J3T5-F1
#
_entry.id   AF-A0A183J3T5-F1
#
_cell.length_a   1.000
_cell.length_b   1.000
_cell.length_c   1.000
_cell.angle_alpha   90.00
_cell.angle_beta   90.00
_cell.angle_gamma   90.00
#
_symmetry.space_group_name_H-M   'P 1'
#
loop_
_entity.id
_entity.type
_entity.pdbx_description
1 polymer ?
#
loop_
_entity_poly.entity_id
_entity_poly.type
_entity_poly.pdbx_seq_one_letter_code
_entity_poly.pdbx_strand_id
1 'polypeptide(L)'
;MTVQNQCSSLFWLQHQKVDSYARCLSLLQRELPSPRQISYMSKSFGNFVDPMLEAKSLTVDGVRYFLLRQGVPQSDNNYASSLVRQVLNDELANCIGNLLSRSTAADINPSQRYPAFDKALFDDQFLARVVRWNVVSLVDVVTYSSSLEAIMTVMRGANSFFQKHEPWKNTRDEKTTLHVTYQALRLCGILLQPIIPDHAERLLDRLGIPLEDRCFNKCPRILGHFFERLQM
;
A
#
# COMPACT_ATOMS: atom_id res chain seq x y z
N MET A 1 -14.65 24.86 -24.97
CA MET A 1 -15.49 24.31 -26.05
C MET A 1 -14.71 24.47 -27.35
N THR A 2 -14.32 23.44 -28.10
CA THR A 2 -14.71 22.03 -28.07
C THR A 2 -13.60 21.20 -28.72
N VAL A 3 -13.25 20.10 -28.07
CA VAL A 3 -12.33 19.06 -28.56
C VAL A 3 -13.14 18.19 -29.52
N GLN A 4 -12.81 18.24 -30.81
CA GLN A 4 -13.52 17.47 -31.82
C GLN A 4 -12.51 16.97 -32.86
N ASN A 5 -11.68 15.99 -32.48
CA ASN A 5 -10.94 15.12 -33.40
C ASN A 5 -10.25 13.91 -32.71
N GLN A 6 -10.99 13.15 -31.89
CA GLN A 6 -10.61 11.78 -31.50
C GLN A 6 -11.85 10.87 -31.34
N CYS A 7 -12.72 10.83 -32.35
CA CYS A 7 -13.91 9.94 -32.39
C CYS A 7 -13.93 8.97 -33.58
N SER A 8 -12.78 8.72 -34.21
CA SER A 8 -12.69 7.86 -35.41
C SER A 8 -12.26 6.41 -35.14
N SER A 9 -12.00 6.03 -33.88
CA SER A 9 -11.66 4.65 -33.50
C SER A 9 -12.83 3.82 -32.97
N LEU A 10 -14.04 4.39 -32.86
CA LEU A 10 -15.25 3.72 -32.36
C LEU A 10 -16.17 3.16 -33.47
N PHE A 11 -15.82 3.31 -34.74
CA PHE A 11 -16.68 2.91 -35.87
C PHE A 11 -16.35 1.54 -36.49
N TRP A 12 -15.31 0.85 -36.02
CA TRP A 12 -14.79 -0.39 -36.62
C TRP A 12 -15.14 -1.70 -35.90
N LEU A 13 -15.93 -1.67 -34.82
CA LEU A 13 -16.27 -2.88 -34.04
C LEU A 13 -17.78 -3.14 -33.90
N GLN A 14 -18.62 -2.56 -34.76
CA GLN A 14 -20.07 -2.74 -34.68
C GLN A 14 -20.70 -3.56 -35.82
N HIS A 15 -19.91 -4.14 -36.73
CA HIS A 15 -20.46 -4.87 -37.90
C HIS A 15 -19.68 -6.15 -38.25
N GLN A 16 -19.58 -7.11 -37.32
CA GLN A 16 -19.45 -8.53 -37.69
C GLN A 16 -20.32 -9.42 -36.80
N LYS A 17 -21.49 -9.78 -37.37
CA LYS A 17 -22.24 -11.06 -37.30
C LYS A 17 -21.91 -11.97 -36.11
N VAL A 18 -22.84 -12.23 -35.19
CA VAL A 18 -23.86 -13.30 -35.29
C VAL A 18 -23.24 -14.64 -35.73
N ASP A 19 -23.41 -15.69 -34.90
CA ASP A 19 -22.99 -17.09 -35.09
C ASP A 19 -21.67 -17.58 -34.47
N SER A 20 -21.51 -17.46 -33.15
CA SER A 20 -20.50 -18.27 -32.44
C SER A 20 -20.90 -18.78 -31.05
N TYR A 21 -22.07 -18.41 -30.52
CA TYR A 21 -22.48 -18.81 -29.16
C TYR A 21 -22.99 -20.26 -29.03
N ALA A 22 -23.23 -20.97 -30.13
CA ALA A 22 -23.83 -22.31 -30.11
C ALA A 22 -22.83 -23.49 -30.22
N ARG A 23 -21.52 -23.25 -30.39
CA ARG A 23 -20.53 -24.32 -30.65
C ARG A 23 -19.50 -24.62 -29.55
N CYS A 24 -19.47 -23.85 -28.46
CA CYS A 24 -18.61 -24.18 -27.31
C CYS A 24 -19.32 -24.98 -26.21
N LEU A 25 -20.63 -25.22 -26.32
CA LEU A 25 -21.43 -25.88 -25.28
C LEU A 25 -21.42 -27.42 -25.31
N SER A 26 -20.70 -28.06 -26.24
CA SER A 26 -20.73 -29.53 -26.39
C SER A 26 -19.39 -30.25 -26.16
N LEU A 27 -18.32 -29.58 -25.69
CA LEU A 27 -16.99 -30.19 -25.66
C LEU A 27 -16.17 -30.04 -24.37
N LEU A 28 -16.79 -29.82 -23.21
CA LEU A 28 -16.09 -29.97 -21.93
C LEU A 28 -17.04 -30.38 -20.79
N GLN A 29 -17.69 -31.54 -20.96
CA GLN A 29 -18.11 -32.38 -19.83
C GLN A 29 -16.89 -33.19 -19.38
N ARG A 30 -16.01 -32.58 -18.58
CA ARG A 30 -15.22 -33.29 -17.56
C ARG A 30 -15.50 -32.58 -16.24
N GLU A 31 -15.96 -33.38 -15.28
CA GLU A 31 -16.46 -32.96 -13.98
C GLU A 31 -15.60 -31.88 -13.33
N LEU A 32 -16.12 -30.65 -13.29
CA LEU A 32 -15.62 -29.61 -12.41
C LEU A 32 -16.43 -29.66 -11.11
N PRO A 33 -15.78 -29.58 -9.94
CA PRO A 33 -16.48 -29.51 -8.67
C PRO A 33 -17.42 -28.29 -8.68
N SER A 34 -18.60 -28.47 -8.08
CA SER A 34 -19.76 -27.56 -8.08
C SER A 34 -19.42 -26.06 -8.21
N PRO A 35 -20.15 -25.29 -9.03
CA PRO A 35 -19.93 -23.85 -9.14
C PRO A 35 -20.15 -23.22 -7.77
N ARG A 36 -19.11 -22.58 -7.20
CA ARG A 36 -19.34 -21.57 -6.15
C ARG A 36 -20.21 -20.51 -6.80
N GLN A 37 -21.50 -20.52 -6.44
CA GLN A 37 -22.50 -19.63 -6.99
C GLN A 37 -22.02 -18.19 -6.73
N ILE A 38 -21.68 -17.45 -7.79
CA ILE A 38 -21.40 -16.01 -7.68
C ILE A 38 -22.74 -15.36 -7.38
N SER A 39 -23.01 -15.10 -6.10
CA SER A 39 -24.22 -14.43 -5.66
C SER A 39 -23.94 -12.93 -5.55
N TYR A 40 -24.64 -12.11 -6.34
CA TYR A 40 -24.59 -10.66 -6.17
C TYR A 40 -25.17 -10.26 -4.82
N MET A 41 -24.58 -9.26 -4.17
CA MET A 41 -25.09 -8.71 -2.91
C MET A 41 -26.49 -8.12 -3.13
N SER A 42 -27.46 -8.58 -2.34
CA SER A 42 -28.82 -8.06 -2.39
C SER A 42 -29.48 -8.16 -1.01
N LYS A 43 -30.20 -7.09 -0.66
CA LYS A 43 -30.98 -7.03 0.58
C LYS A 43 -32.01 -8.16 0.65
N SER A 44 -32.57 -8.54 -0.50
CA SER A 44 -33.60 -9.57 -0.60
C SER A 44 -33.06 -11.00 -0.47
N PHE A 45 -31.77 -11.22 -0.77
CA PHE A 45 -31.13 -12.53 -0.68
C PHE A 45 -30.43 -12.76 0.67
N GLY A 46 -30.45 -11.78 1.59
CA GLY A 46 -29.84 -11.91 2.91
C GLY A 46 -28.30 -11.91 2.93
N ASN A 47 -27.65 -11.71 1.77
CA ASN A 47 -26.20 -11.63 1.59
C ASN A 47 -25.68 -10.17 1.51
N PHE A 48 -26.47 -9.21 1.99
CA PHE A 48 -26.10 -7.80 2.03
C PHE A 48 -25.11 -7.54 3.17
N VAL A 49 -24.00 -6.89 2.85
CA VAL A 49 -22.99 -6.43 3.81
C VAL A 49 -23.30 -4.99 4.17
N ASP A 50 -23.59 -4.73 5.45
CA ASP A 50 -23.78 -3.38 5.95
C ASP A 50 -22.40 -2.74 6.26
N PRO A 51 -21.98 -1.71 5.51
CA PRO A 51 -20.67 -1.07 5.71
C PRO A 51 -20.55 -0.43 7.10
N MET A 52 -21.66 -0.01 7.72
CA MET A 52 -21.65 0.60 9.05
C MET A 52 -21.42 -0.44 10.14
N LEU A 53 -21.94 -1.65 9.97
CA LEU A 53 -21.67 -2.78 10.88
C LEU A 53 -20.23 -3.27 10.74
N GLU A 54 -19.75 -3.40 9.50
CA GLU A 54 -18.35 -3.80 9.26
C GLU A 54 -17.38 -2.76 9.82
N ALA A 55 -17.63 -1.46 9.64
CA ALA A 55 -16.81 -0.38 10.18
C ALA A 55 -16.76 -0.38 11.72
N LYS A 56 -17.82 -0.82 12.41
CA LYS A 56 -17.79 -0.99 13.87
C LYS A 56 -16.85 -2.14 14.29
N SER A 57 -16.72 -3.18 13.47
CA SER A 57 -15.92 -4.36 13.80
C SER A 57 -14.48 -4.33 13.28
N LEU A 58 -14.23 -3.61 12.18
CA LEU A 58 -12.93 -3.56 11.48
C LEU A 58 -12.31 -2.17 11.47
N THR A 59 -12.97 -1.18 12.08
CA THR A 59 -12.70 0.26 11.99
C THR A 59 -13.05 0.88 10.62
N VAL A 60 -13.33 2.18 10.61
CA VAL A 60 -13.61 2.95 9.38
C VAL A 60 -12.43 2.87 8.41
N ASP A 61 -11.22 3.09 8.94
CA ASP A 61 -9.97 3.01 8.17
C ASP A 61 -9.73 1.61 7.59
N GLY A 62 -10.00 0.56 8.35
CA GLY A 62 -9.85 -0.82 7.85
C GLY A 62 -10.75 -1.08 6.64
N VAL A 63 -12.01 -0.66 6.71
CA VAL A 63 -12.94 -0.80 5.58
C VAL A 63 -12.46 0.04 4.37
N ARG A 64 -12.05 1.30 4.59
CA ARG A 64 -11.51 2.18 3.53
C ARG A 64 -10.31 1.57 2.83
N TYR A 65 -9.35 1.07 3.61
CA TYR A 65 -8.15 0.44 3.09
C TYR A 65 -8.50 -0.75 2.20
N PHE A 66 -9.32 -1.68 2.70
CA PHE A 66 -9.68 -2.88 1.96
C PHE A 66 -10.37 -2.57 0.64
N LEU A 67 -11.33 -1.64 0.64
CA LEU A 67 -12.08 -1.26 -0.56
C LEU A 67 -11.17 -0.65 -1.63
N LEU A 68 -10.22 0.21 -1.25
CA LEU A 68 -9.27 0.80 -2.20
C LEU A 68 -8.17 -0.17 -2.63
N ARG A 69 -7.81 -1.12 -1.75
CA ARG A 69 -6.83 -2.17 -2.02
C ARG A 69 -7.33 -3.20 -3.02
N GLN A 70 -8.57 -3.64 -2.88
CA GLN A 70 -9.20 -4.61 -3.77
C GLN A 70 -10.02 -3.97 -4.89
N GLY A 71 -10.29 -2.66 -4.84
CA GLY A 71 -11.04 -1.94 -5.86
C GLY A 71 -10.24 -1.78 -7.15
N VAL A 72 -10.34 -2.77 -8.04
CA VAL A 72 -9.77 -2.71 -9.40
C VAL A 72 -10.92 -2.42 -10.38
N PRO A 73 -10.88 -1.31 -11.16
CA PRO A 73 -12.00 -0.93 -12.02
C PRO A 73 -12.40 -1.98 -13.06
N GLN A 74 -11.49 -2.89 -13.41
CA GLN A 74 -11.68 -3.88 -14.46
C GLN A 74 -12.33 -5.19 -13.98
N SER A 75 -12.49 -5.40 -12.66
CA SER A 75 -13.01 -6.66 -12.13
C SER A 75 -13.85 -6.48 -10.87
N ASP A 76 -15.02 -7.12 -10.84
CA ASP A 76 -15.81 -7.26 -9.62
C ASP A 76 -15.12 -8.24 -8.66
N ASN A 77 -14.77 -7.75 -7.47
CA ASN A 77 -14.09 -8.55 -6.44
C ASN A 77 -15.07 -9.02 -5.36
N ASN A 78 -14.90 -10.28 -4.94
CA ASN A 78 -15.72 -10.86 -3.89
C ASN A 78 -15.40 -10.23 -2.53
N TYR A 79 -16.45 -9.90 -1.77
CA TYR A 79 -16.33 -9.49 -0.38
C TYR A 79 -16.53 -10.67 0.55
N ALA A 80 -15.63 -10.84 1.52
CA ALA A 80 -15.82 -11.72 2.67
C ALA A 80 -15.12 -11.11 3.88
N SER A 81 -15.81 -10.99 5.01
CA SER A 81 -15.22 -10.37 6.22
C SER A 81 -13.96 -11.09 6.71
N SER A 82 -13.82 -12.39 6.44
CA SER A 82 -12.57 -13.14 6.71
C SER A 82 -11.40 -12.67 5.83
N LEU A 83 -11.64 -12.42 4.54
CA LEU A 83 -10.64 -11.89 3.62
C LEU A 83 -10.24 -10.46 4.02
N VAL A 84 -11.19 -9.63 4.44
CA VAL A 84 -10.90 -8.28 4.93
C VAL A 84 -9.96 -8.35 6.13
N ARG A 85 -10.30 -9.15 7.14
CA ARG A 85 -9.46 -9.33 8.34
C ARG A 85 -8.07 -9.82 7.99
N GLN A 86 -7.96 -10.76 7.06
CA GLN A 86 -6.67 -11.27 6.62
C GLN A 86 -5.82 -10.16 6.00
N VAL A 87 -6.35 -9.40 5.02
CA VAL A 87 -5.62 -8.30 4.37
C VAL A 87 -5.18 -7.24 5.38
N LEU A 88 -6.09 -6.83 6.28
CA LEU A 88 -5.77 -5.82 7.30
C LEU A 88 -4.71 -6.31 8.28
N ASN A 89 -4.78 -7.57 8.71
CA ASN A 89 -3.77 -8.14 9.60
C ASN A 89 -2.42 -8.25 8.91
N ASP A 90 -2.37 -8.72 7.66
CA ASP A 90 -1.12 -8.94 6.94
C ASP A 90 -0.43 -7.61 6.56
N GLU A 91 -1.20 -6.65 6.06
CA GLU A 91 -0.64 -5.41 5.54
C GLU A 91 -0.53 -4.32 6.62
N LEU A 92 -1.61 -4.00 7.34
CA LEU A 92 -1.58 -2.91 8.31
C LEU A 92 -0.94 -3.33 9.63
N ALA A 93 -1.37 -4.43 10.23
CA ALA A 93 -0.85 -4.85 11.53
C ALA A 93 0.56 -5.44 11.39
N ASN A 94 0.74 -6.44 10.53
CA ASN A 94 1.97 -7.22 10.48
C ASN A 94 3.12 -6.51 9.76
N CYS A 95 2.84 -5.79 8.67
CA CYS A 95 3.91 -5.12 7.92
C CYS A 95 4.24 -3.73 8.47
N ILE A 96 3.23 -2.89 8.70
CA ILE A 96 3.44 -1.50 9.16
C ILE A 96 3.51 -1.45 10.70
N GLY A 97 2.48 -1.96 11.37
CA GLY A 97 2.32 -1.89 12.83
C GLY A 97 3.46 -2.56 13.59
N ASN A 98 3.82 -3.80 13.22
CA ASN A 98 4.92 -4.51 13.88
C ASN A 98 6.27 -3.85 13.64
N LEU A 99 6.53 -3.30 12.44
CA LEU A 99 7.78 -2.58 12.17
C LEU A 99 7.86 -1.32 13.04
N LEU A 100 6.78 -0.54 13.11
CA LEU A 100 6.70 0.65 13.97
C LEU A 100 6.92 0.27 15.45
N SER A 101 6.23 -0.75 15.94
CA SER A 101 6.34 -1.21 17.33
C SER A 101 7.78 -1.65 17.66
N ARG A 102 8.37 -2.54 16.85
CA ARG A 102 9.73 -3.06 17.06
C ARG A 102 10.78 -1.97 16.97
N SER A 103 10.69 -1.07 15.99
CA SER A 103 11.69 -0.03 15.77
C SER A 103 11.57 1.14 16.75
N THR A 104 10.44 1.34 17.42
CA THR A 104 10.24 2.39 18.44
C THR A 104 10.27 1.87 19.88
N ALA A 105 10.46 0.57 20.08
CA ALA A 105 10.59 -0.04 21.39
C ALA A 105 11.75 0.61 22.19
N ALA A 106 11.58 0.75 23.50
CA ALA A 106 12.58 1.40 24.36
C ALA A 106 13.93 0.68 24.35
N ASP A 107 13.94 -0.63 24.18
CA ASP A 107 15.17 -1.43 24.08
C ASP A 107 15.96 -1.15 22.79
N ILE A 108 15.28 -0.68 21.75
CA ILE A 108 15.86 -0.41 20.42
C ILE A 108 16.13 1.08 20.22
N ASN A 109 15.24 1.94 20.72
CA ASN A 109 15.43 3.38 20.72
C ASN A 109 15.24 3.93 22.15
N PRO A 110 16.24 3.79 23.03
CA PRO A 110 16.14 4.25 24.42
C PRO A 110 15.90 5.76 24.53
N SER A 111 16.41 6.52 23.55
CA SER A 111 16.27 7.98 23.54
C SER A 111 14.88 8.47 23.19
N GLN A 112 14.02 7.60 22.61
CA GLN A 112 12.70 7.95 22.05
C GLN A 112 12.76 9.20 21.15
N ARG A 113 13.87 9.37 20.44
CA ARG A 113 14.10 10.47 19.49
C ARG A 113 14.30 9.92 18.09
N TYR A 114 14.01 10.74 17.10
CA TYR A 114 14.35 10.45 15.72
C TYR A 114 15.89 10.47 15.56
N PRO A 115 16.55 9.33 15.24
CA PRO A 115 18.00 9.26 15.20
C PRO A 115 18.57 10.00 13.98
N ALA A 116 19.77 10.56 14.13
CA ALA A 116 20.47 11.21 13.04
C ALA A 116 20.97 10.18 12.00
N PHE A 117 21.01 10.60 10.73
CA PHE A 117 21.55 9.80 9.65
C PHE A 117 23.08 9.95 9.59
N ASP A 118 23.82 8.85 9.67
CA ASP A 118 25.27 8.85 9.41
C ASP A 118 25.56 8.26 8.03
N LYS A 119 25.95 9.13 7.09
CA LYS A 119 26.29 8.78 5.71
C LYS A 119 27.56 7.94 5.62
N ALA A 120 28.49 8.06 6.57
CA ALA A 120 29.77 7.34 6.51
C ALA A 120 29.62 5.83 6.75
N LEU A 121 28.48 5.39 7.31
CA LEU A 121 28.20 3.99 7.62
C LEU A 121 27.53 3.23 6.47
N PHE A 122 27.11 3.91 5.40
CA PHE A 122 26.43 3.30 4.26
C PHE A 122 27.05 3.73 2.93
N ASP A 123 27.38 2.76 2.08
CA ASP A 123 27.99 3.01 0.78
C ASP A 123 26.99 3.58 -0.24
N ASP A 124 27.51 4.21 -1.30
CA ASP A 124 26.68 4.80 -2.35
C ASP A 124 25.79 3.77 -3.06
N GLN A 125 26.17 2.48 -3.09
CA GLN A 125 25.34 1.40 -3.64
C GLN A 125 24.11 1.10 -2.78
N PHE A 126 24.27 1.15 -1.45
CA PHE A 126 23.20 1.00 -0.50
C PHE A 126 22.25 2.19 -0.57
N LEU A 127 22.80 3.40 -0.64
CA LEU A 127 22.01 4.61 -0.85
C LEU A 127 21.20 4.50 -2.15
N ALA A 128 21.81 4.04 -3.24
CA ALA A 128 21.11 3.81 -4.51
C ALA A 128 19.98 2.77 -4.39
N ARG A 129 20.11 1.75 -3.53
CA ARG A 129 19.06 0.76 -3.27
C ARG A 129 17.89 1.33 -2.45
N VAL A 130 18.19 2.18 -1.46
CA VAL A 130 17.18 2.87 -0.66
C VAL A 130 16.47 3.96 -1.49
N VAL A 131 17.21 4.66 -2.36
CA VAL A 131 16.68 5.62 -3.34
C VAL A 131 15.73 4.96 -4.34
N ARG A 132 15.94 3.68 -4.67
CA ARG A 132 15.01 2.90 -5.51
C ARG A 132 13.64 2.66 -4.88
N TRP A 133 13.44 2.95 -3.59
CA TRP A 133 12.10 3.03 -2.98
C TRP A 133 11.32 4.27 -3.43
N ASN A 134 11.59 4.74 -4.65
CA ASN A 134 10.94 5.85 -5.33
C ASN A 134 9.46 5.54 -5.57
N VAL A 135 8.63 5.94 -4.61
CA VAL A 135 7.18 6.08 -4.69
C VAL A 135 6.77 7.20 -5.69
N VAL A 136 7.69 7.93 -6.34
CA VAL A 136 7.32 8.98 -7.32
C VAL A 136 6.53 8.42 -8.52
N SER A 137 6.72 7.14 -8.87
CA SER A 137 5.90 6.49 -9.90
C SER A 137 4.49 6.14 -9.44
N LEU A 138 4.15 6.27 -8.14
CA LEU A 138 2.84 5.92 -7.58
C LEU A 138 1.73 6.91 -7.89
N VAL A 139 2.09 8.15 -8.25
CA VAL A 139 1.15 9.22 -8.56
C VAL A 139 0.72 9.18 -10.04
N ASP A 140 1.52 8.53 -10.89
CA ASP A 140 1.19 8.26 -12.30
C ASP A 140 0.48 6.89 -12.49
N VAL A 141 0.06 6.26 -11.39
CA VAL A 141 -0.59 4.95 -11.46
C VAL A 141 -2.09 5.09 -11.64
N VAL A 142 -2.60 4.32 -12.60
CA VAL A 142 -3.98 4.31 -13.08
C VAL A 142 -5.02 3.95 -11.98
N THR A 143 -4.61 3.42 -10.81
CA THR A 143 -5.53 2.97 -9.74
C THR A 143 -4.96 3.04 -8.31
N TYR A 144 -5.83 3.23 -7.31
CA TYR A 144 -5.47 3.19 -5.87
C TYR A 144 -4.86 1.84 -5.42
N SER A 145 -5.34 0.72 -5.98
CA SER A 145 -4.88 -0.62 -5.62
C SER A 145 -3.40 -0.81 -5.93
N SER A 146 -2.99 -0.46 -7.15
CA SER A 146 -1.59 -0.47 -7.53
C SER A 146 -0.78 0.54 -6.71
N SER A 147 -1.40 1.64 -6.29
CA SER A 147 -0.71 2.60 -5.45
C SER A 147 -0.38 2.03 -4.06
N LEU A 148 -1.35 1.37 -3.45
CA LEU A 148 -1.20 0.67 -2.18
C LEU A 148 -0.19 -0.48 -2.29
N GLU A 149 -0.17 -1.21 -3.40
CA GLU A 149 0.80 -2.30 -3.63
C GLU A 149 2.25 -1.82 -3.60
N ALA A 150 2.57 -0.68 -4.23
CA ALA A 150 3.95 -0.20 -4.20
C ALA A 150 4.33 0.41 -2.83
N ILE A 151 3.38 1.01 -2.09
CA ILE A 151 3.60 1.36 -0.68
C ILE A 151 3.96 0.10 0.12
N MET A 152 3.19 -0.98 -0.02
CA MET A 152 3.43 -2.24 0.68
C MET A 152 4.75 -2.90 0.26
N THR A 153 5.16 -2.75 -1.00
CA THR A 153 6.46 -3.23 -1.49
C THR A 153 7.62 -2.50 -0.80
N VAL A 154 7.53 -1.17 -0.64
CA VAL A 154 8.52 -0.41 0.13
C VAL A 154 8.54 -0.84 1.59
N MET A 155 7.38 -1.03 2.21
CA MET A 155 7.29 -1.46 3.62
C MET A 155 7.84 -2.86 3.87
N ARG A 156 7.63 -3.80 2.94
CA ARG A 156 8.26 -5.13 2.98
C ARG A 156 9.78 -5.01 2.85
N GLY A 157 10.27 -4.15 1.96
CA GLY A 157 11.69 -3.83 1.83
C GLY A 157 12.29 -3.25 3.11
N ALA A 158 11.59 -2.33 3.77
CA ALA A 158 11.99 -1.75 5.05
C ALA A 158 12.03 -2.80 6.18
N ASN A 159 11.05 -3.71 6.23
CA ASN A 159 11.07 -4.84 7.17
C ASN A 159 12.28 -5.74 6.95
N SER A 160 12.55 -6.14 5.71
CA SER A 160 13.73 -6.95 5.38
C SER A 160 15.03 -6.23 5.71
N PHE A 161 15.09 -4.92 5.48
CA PHE A 161 16.23 -4.08 5.84
C PHE A 161 16.47 -4.07 7.35
N PHE A 162 15.44 -3.77 8.15
CA PHE A 162 15.51 -3.75 9.62
C PHE A 162 15.92 -5.12 10.17
N GLN A 163 15.38 -6.21 9.61
CA GLN A 163 15.71 -7.57 10.03
C GLN A 163 17.15 -7.94 9.71
N LYS A 164 17.68 -7.50 8.56
CA LYS A 164 19.05 -7.82 8.12
C LYS A 164 20.13 -7.12 8.96
N HIS A 165 19.86 -5.89 9.40
CA HIS A 165 20.85 -5.08 10.14
C HIS A 165 20.76 -5.29 11.65
N GLU A 166 19.74 -6.00 12.13
CA GLU A 166 19.63 -6.48 13.50
C GLU A 166 19.97 -5.42 14.57
N PRO A 167 19.31 -4.25 14.57
CA PRO A 167 19.69 -3.12 15.43
C PRO A 167 19.67 -3.46 16.94
N TRP A 168 18.91 -4.50 17.34
CA TRP A 168 18.90 -5.03 18.71
C TRP A 168 20.22 -5.64 19.17
N LYS A 169 21.20 -5.84 18.28
CA LYS A 169 22.55 -6.34 18.62
C LYS A 169 23.53 -5.20 18.96
N ASN A 170 23.06 -3.95 19.09
CA ASN A 170 23.88 -2.76 19.38
C ASN A 170 25.06 -2.62 18.39
N THR A 171 24.75 -2.75 17.10
CA THR A 171 25.73 -2.61 16.03
C THR A 171 26.11 -1.15 15.80
N ARG A 172 27.25 -0.89 15.15
CA ARG A 172 27.72 0.48 14.87
C ARG A 172 26.72 1.30 14.03
N ASP A 173 25.92 0.64 13.22
CA ASP A 173 24.97 1.19 12.27
C ASP A 173 23.52 1.29 12.79
N GLU A 174 23.27 0.92 14.05
CA GLU A 174 21.93 0.92 14.67
C GLU A 174 21.14 2.21 14.40
N LYS A 175 21.72 3.37 14.72
CA LYS A 175 21.07 4.68 14.58
C LYS A 175 20.67 4.97 13.14
N THR A 176 21.53 4.63 12.20
CA THR A 176 21.28 4.89 10.79
C THR A 176 20.28 3.89 10.22
N THR A 177 20.32 2.63 10.67
CA THR A 177 19.28 1.62 10.38
C THR A 177 17.91 2.08 10.86
N LEU A 178 17.83 2.62 12.07
CA LEU A 178 16.60 3.22 12.60
C LEU A 178 16.17 4.44 11.79
N HIS A 179 17.11 5.32 11.42
CA HIS A 179 16.81 6.49 10.60
C HIS A 179 16.15 6.10 9.27
N VAL A 180 16.74 5.14 8.53
CA VAL A 180 16.21 4.66 7.26
C VAL A 180 14.84 4.01 7.44
N THR A 181 14.67 3.22 8.50
CA THR A 181 13.39 2.58 8.85
C THR A 181 12.31 3.62 9.13
N TYR A 182 12.63 4.64 9.93
CA TYR A 182 11.70 5.72 10.27
C TYR A 182 11.36 6.58 9.05
N GLN A 183 12.30 6.77 8.12
CA GLN A 183 12.00 7.48 6.87
C GLN A 183 10.99 6.71 6.04
N ALA A 184 11.16 5.38 5.90
CA ALA A 184 10.17 4.56 5.18
C ALA A 184 8.78 4.63 5.84
N LEU A 185 8.72 4.50 7.17
CA LEU A 185 7.46 4.64 7.92
C LEU A 185 6.85 6.04 7.78
N ARG A 186 7.64 7.10 7.86
CA ARG A 186 7.18 8.49 7.66
C ARG A 186 6.56 8.69 6.29
N LEU A 187 7.23 8.23 5.22
CA LEU A 187 6.71 8.32 3.86
C LEU A 187 5.39 7.54 3.74
N CYS A 188 5.35 6.32 4.27
CA CYS A 188 4.15 5.49 4.30
C CYS A 188 2.98 6.18 5.02
N GLY A 189 3.21 6.74 6.21
CA GLY A 189 2.23 7.52 6.95
C GLY A 189 1.69 8.69 6.14
N ILE A 190 2.57 9.50 5.53
CA ILE A 190 2.16 10.67 4.72
C ILE A 190 1.26 10.23 3.55
N LEU A 191 1.63 9.17 2.85
CA LEU A 191 0.93 8.66 1.66
C LEU A 191 -0.42 8.00 2.00
N LEU A 192 -0.53 7.44 3.20
CA LEU A 192 -1.73 6.76 3.66
C LEU A 192 -2.77 7.70 4.26
N GLN A 193 -2.44 8.96 4.58
CA GLN A 193 -3.40 9.97 5.07
C GLN A 193 -4.72 10.07 4.29
N PRO A 194 -4.74 10.13 2.94
CA PRO A 194 -6.01 10.19 2.19
C PRO A 194 -6.82 8.88 2.27
N ILE A 195 -6.21 7.76 2.66
CA ILE A 195 -6.81 6.42 2.63
C ILE A 195 -7.24 6.00 4.04
N ILE A 196 -6.36 6.10 5.04
CA ILE A 196 -6.55 5.73 6.44
C ILE A 196 -6.09 6.86 7.39
N PRO A 197 -6.82 7.99 7.45
CA PRO A 197 -6.37 9.18 8.18
C PRO A 197 -6.04 8.91 9.64
N ASP A 198 -6.88 8.19 10.39
CA ASP A 198 -6.69 7.99 11.84
C ASP A 198 -5.46 7.11 12.13
N HIS A 199 -5.22 6.07 11.31
CA HIS A 199 -4.02 5.23 11.45
C HIS A 199 -2.76 5.95 10.99
N ALA A 200 -2.83 6.73 9.90
CA ALA A 200 -1.71 7.51 9.40
C ALA A 200 -1.28 8.57 10.42
N GLU A 201 -2.24 9.27 11.04
CA GLU A 201 -1.98 10.24 12.10
C GLU A 201 -1.27 9.58 13.29
N ARG A 202 -1.81 8.49 13.83
CA ARG A 202 -1.20 7.75 14.95
C ARG A 202 0.21 7.25 14.64
N LEU A 203 0.46 6.80 13.41
CA LEU A 203 1.79 6.40 12.96
C LEU A 203 2.76 7.58 13.02
N LEU A 204 2.37 8.72 12.44
CA LEU A 204 3.21 9.92 12.37
C LEU A 204 3.42 10.55 13.75
N ASP A 205 2.42 10.52 14.62
CA ASP A 205 2.50 10.91 16.02
C ASP A 205 3.51 10.04 16.78
N ARG A 206 3.45 8.72 16.58
CA ARG A 206 4.37 7.78 17.24
C ARG A 206 5.82 8.00 16.84
N LEU A 207 6.06 8.47 15.62
CA LEU A 207 7.38 8.88 15.14
C LEU A 207 7.79 10.30 15.56
N GLY A 208 6.88 11.09 16.15
CA GLY A 208 7.12 12.46 16.55
C GLY A 208 7.22 13.45 15.38
N ILE A 209 6.55 13.19 14.26
CA ILE A 209 6.58 14.07 13.08
C ILE A 209 5.61 15.23 13.27
N PRO A 210 6.04 16.50 13.22
CA PRO A 210 5.15 17.64 13.42
C PRO A 210 4.20 17.81 12.22
N LEU A 211 3.05 18.47 12.44
CA LEU A 211 1.98 18.62 11.44
C LEU A 211 2.47 19.27 10.14
N GLU A 212 3.33 20.29 10.24
CA GLU A 212 3.91 20.99 9.09
C GLU A 212 4.79 20.12 8.18
N ASP A 213 5.23 18.96 8.68
CA ASP A 213 6.05 18.01 7.94
C ASP A 213 5.27 16.78 7.44
N ARG A 214 3.93 16.79 7.56
CA ARG A 214 3.05 15.69 7.08
C ARG A 214 2.50 15.93 5.67
N CYS A 215 2.90 17.00 5.01
CA CYS A 215 2.39 17.35 3.69
C CYS A 215 3.08 16.57 2.55
N PHE A 216 2.40 16.35 1.43
CA PHE A 216 2.95 15.62 0.27
C PHE A 216 4.21 16.27 -0.34
N ASN A 217 4.34 17.59 -0.25
CA ASN A 217 5.54 18.34 -0.66
C ASN A 217 6.74 18.13 0.28
N LYS A 218 6.51 17.63 1.49
CA LYS A 218 7.51 17.23 2.49
C LYS A 218 7.82 15.73 2.44
N CYS A 219 7.05 14.98 1.65
CA CYS A 219 7.54 13.79 0.99
C CYS A 219 8.60 14.32 0.00
N PRO A 220 9.92 14.12 0.22
CA PRO A 220 10.87 14.46 -0.82
C PRO A 220 10.38 13.79 -2.11
N ARG A 221 10.54 14.43 -3.27
CA ARG A 221 10.70 13.65 -4.52
C ARG A 221 11.83 12.66 -4.20
N ILE A 222 11.44 11.41 -3.97
CA ILE A 222 11.95 10.57 -2.86
C ILE A 222 13.43 10.36 -2.92
N LEU A 223 14.07 10.37 -1.74
CA LEU A 223 15.43 9.95 -1.36
C LEU A 223 16.59 10.33 -2.31
N GLY A 224 16.46 10.21 -3.63
CA GLY A 224 17.34 10.79 -4.64
C GLY A 224 17.63 12.27 -4.38
N HIS A 225 16.62 13.12 -4.16
CA HIS A 225 16.90 14.51 -3.80
C HIS A 225 17.36 14.71 -2.35
N PHE A 226 17.02 13.81 -1.41
CA PHE A 226 17.55 13.86 -0.04
C PHE A 226 19.06 13.57 -0.03
N PHE A 227 19.51 12.63 -0.89
CA PHE A 227 20.92 12.30 -1.07
C PHE A 227 21.66 13.28 -2.00
N GLU A 228 21.01 13.87 -3.01
CA GLU A 228 21.57 14.99 -3.78
C GLU A 228 21.78 16.24 -2.90
N ARG A 229 20.88 16.51 -1.94
CA ARG A 229 21.11 17.58 -0.94
C ARG A 229 22.20 17.25 0.08
N LEU A 230 22.56 15.98 0.25
CA LEU A 230 23.73 15.51 1.01
C LEU A 230 25.00 15.41 0.15
N GLN A 231 24.96 15.87 -1.11
CA GLN A 231 26.11 16.04 -2.00
C GLN A 231 26.57 17.51 -2.14
N MET A 232 26.10 18.41 -1.25
CA MET A 232 26.70 19.73 -1.03
C MET A 232 27.45 19.77 0.30
#